data_AF-A0A7C1DCH4-F1
#
_entry.id   AF-A0A7C1DCH4-F1
#
_cell.length_a   1.000
_cell.length_b   1.000
_cell.length_c   1.000
_cell.angle_alpha   90.00
_cell.angle_beta   90.00
_cell.angle_gamma   90.00
#
_symmetry.space_group_name_H-M   'P 1'
#
loop_
_entity.id
_entity.type
_entity.pdbx_description
1 polymer ?
#
loop_
_entity_poly.entity_id
_entity_poly.type
_entity_poly.pdbx_seq_one_letter_code
_entity_poly.pdbx_strand_id
1 'polypeptide(L)'
;MYNAARAYLQTQVTTTKPGDVVVLLYEGAINFLKQAKVKITERDVEAKGILISKAMDIISELDASLNTQKGGELGDNLHKLYFYCNTRLLQANLKLEPKLIDEVVTILAGLKSAFAEINQAPISSTMDPGRLAAHESMAS
;
A
#
# COMPACT_ATOMS: atom_id res chain seq x y z
N MET A 1 -1.41 -30.18 -14.05
CA MET A 1 -0.79 -28.87 -14.31
C MET A 1 -1.16 -27.76 -13.30
N TYR A 2 -1.84 -28.04 -12.18
CA TYR A 2 -2.22 -27.02 -11.18
C TYR A 2 -1.17 -26.78 -10.05
N ASN A 3 -0.22 -27.70 -9.87
CA ASN A 3 0.74 -27.64 -8.75
C ASN A 3 1.92 -26.70 -8.99
N ALA A 4 2.34 -26.50 -10.24
CA ALA A 4 3.47 -25.62 -10.56
C ALA A 4 3.12 -24.14 -10.33
N ALA A 5 1.91 -23.70 -10.72
CA ALA A 5 1.46 -22.34 -10.50
C ALA A 5 1.28 -22.01 -9.00
N ARG A 6 0.76 -22.98 -8.21
CA ARG A 6 0.65 -22.85 -6.75
C ARG A 6 2.02 -22.79 -6.07
N ALA A 7 2.94 -23.67 -6.46
CA ALA A 7 4.31 -23.65 -5.94
C ALA A 7 5.05 -22.36 -6.31
N TYR A 8 4.80 -21.80 -7.49
CA TYR A 8 5.38 -20.52 -7.95
C TYR A 8 4.80 -19.31 -7.18
N LEU A 9 3.48 -19.28 -6.97
CA LEU A 9 2.82 -18.29 -6.09
C LEU A 9 3.35 -18.39 -4.66
N GLN A 10 3.53 -19.61 -4.16
CA GLN A 10 4.02 -19.86 -2.80
C GLN A 10 5.50 -19.49 -2.64
N THR A 11 6.36 -19.77 -3.63
CA THR A 11 7.76 -19.34 -3.61
C THR A 11 7.92 -17.83 -3.74
N GLN A 12 7.13 -17.15 -4.60
CA GLN A 12 7.12 -15.68 -4.62
C GLN A 12 6.82 -15.13 -3.23
N VAL A 13 5.73 -15.56 -2.60
CA VAL A 13 5.35 -15.14 -1.24
C VAL A 13 6.45 -15.40 -0.21
N THR A 14 7.30 -16.42 -0.39
CA THR A 14 8.38 -16.76 0.57
C THR A 14 9.68 -15.96 0.35
N THR A 15 9.88 -15.36 -0.84
CA THR A 15 11.08 -14.54 -1.16
C THR A 15 10.81 -13.04 -1.24
N THR A 16 9.55 -12.63 -1.22
CA THR A 16 9.12 -11.24 -1.25
C THR A 16 9.42 -10.59 0.11
N LYS A 17 10.17 -9.47 0.12
CA LYS A 17 10.36 -8.71 1.36
C LYS A 17 8.98 -8.26 1.85
N PRO A 18 8.71 -8.20 3.17
CA PRO A 18 7.40 -7.79 3.68
C PRO A 18 6.87 -6.48 3.07
N GLY A 19 7.77 -5.53 2.77
CA GLY A 19 7.41 -4.30 2.07
C GLY A 19 6.92 -4.48 0.63
N ASP A 20 7.40 -5.48 -0.10
CA ASP A 20 6.97 -5.75 -1.48
C ASP A 20 5.55 -6.34 -1.51
N VAL A 21 5.14 -7.08 -0.48
CA VAL A 21 3.74 -7.52 -0.30
C VAL A 21 2.82 -6.32 -0.14
N VAL A 22 3.22 -5.31 0.64
CA VAL A 22 2.45 -4.07 0.82
C VAL A 22 2.26 -3.34 -0.51
N VAL A 23 3.30 -3.25 -1.34
CA VAL A 23 3.23 -2.64 -2.67
C VAL A 23 2.24 -3.40 -3.58
N LEU A 24 2.25 -4.73 -3.55
CA LEU A 24 1.32 -5.57 -4.30
C LEU A 24 -0.13 -5.42 -3.83
N LEU A 25 -0.36 -5.25 -2.52
CA LEU A 25 -1.69 -4.98 -1.97
C LEU A 25 -2.25 -3.66 -2.51
N TYR A 26 -1.46 -2.57 -2.49
CA TYR A 26 -1.89 -1.30 -3.09
C TYR A 26 -2.21 -1.44 -4.58
N GLU A 27 -1.39 -2.17 -5.33
CA GLU A 27 -1.63 -2.41 -6.74
C GLU A 27 -2.94 -3.18 -6.98
N GLY A 28 -3.20 -4.22 -6.18
CA GLY A 28 -4.45 -4.98 -6.21
C GLY A 28 -5.68 -4.11 -5.93
N ALA A 29 -5.64 -3.29 -4.88
CA ALA A 29 -6.72 -2.36 -4.56
C ALA A 29 -6.98 -1.36 -5.70
N ILE A 30 -5.92 -0.74 -6.24
CA ILE A 30 -6.03 0.20 -7.37
C ILE A 30 -6.63 -0.48 -8.60
N ASN A 31 -6.24 -1.73 -8.90
CA ASN A 31 -6.76 -2.46 -10.05
C ASN A 31 -8.27 -2.75 -9.89
N PHE A 32 -8.71 -3.19 -8.71
CA PHE A 32 -10.14 -3.37 -8.44
C PHE A 32 -10.93 -2.07 -8.61
N LEU A 33 -10.39 -0.95 -8.13
CA LEU A 33 -11.02 0.37 -8.27
C LEU A 33 -11.12 0.81 -9.72
N LYS A 34 -10.08 0.61 -10.54
CA LYS A 34 -10.13 0.90 -11.99
C LYS A 34 -11.20 0.07 -12.69
N GLN A 35 -11.30 -1.22 -12.37
CA GLN A 35 -12.35 -2.09 -12.92
C GLN A 35 -13.75 -1.65 -12.44
N ALA A 36 -13.90 -1.25 -11.18
CA ALA A 36 -15.17 -0.78 -10.64
C ALA A 36 -15.69 0.44 -11.40
N LYS A 37 -14.81 1.37 -11.81
CA LYS A 37 -15.19 2.51 -12.65
C LYS A 37 -15.76 2.08 -13.99
N VAL A 38 -15.17 1.08 -14.64
CA VAL A 38 -15.69 0.52 -15.89
C VAL A 38 -17.08 -0.06 -15.67
N LYS A 39 -17.29 -0.80 -14.57
CA LYS A 39 -18.60 -1.34 -14.21
C LYS A 39 -19.67 -0.29 -13.92
N ILE A 40 -19.29 0.89 -13.41
CA ILE A 40 -20.21 2.03 -13.32
C ILE A 40 -20.66 2.48 -14.73
N THR A 41 -19.74 2.59 -15.69
CA THR A 41 -20.09 3.01 -17.06
C THR A 41 -20.96 1.98 -17.79
N GLU A 42 -20.74 0.69 -17.51
CA GLU A 42 -21.54 -0.42 -18.05
C GLU A 42 -22.90 -0.58 -17.33
N ARG A 43 -23.15 0.19 -16.26
CA ARG A 43 -24.33 0.07 -15.38
C ARG A 43 -24.46 -1.29 -14.69
N ASP A 44 -23.34 -2.01 -14.55
CA ASP A 44 -23.25 -3.28 -13.82
C ASP A 44 -23.00 -2.99 -12.32
N VAL A 45 -24.09 -2.73 -11.60
CA VAL A 45 -24.05 -2.31 -10.20
C VAL A 45 -23.59 -3.42 -9.25
N GLU A 46 -23.85 -4.68 -9.60
CA GLU A 46 -23.45 -5.85 -8.81
C GLU A 46 -21.94 -6.04 -8.89
N ALA A 47 -21.39 -6.14 -10.12
CA ALA A 47 -19.96 -6.31 -10.29
C ALA A 47 -19.16 -5.13 -9.73
N LYS A 48 -19.66 -3.89 -9.90
CA LYS A 48 -19.08 -2.71 -9.25
C LYS A 48 -19.04 -2.88 -7.73
N GLY A 49 -20.14 -3.29 -7.10
CA GLY A 49 -20.23 -3.46 -5.65
C GLY A 49 -19.19 -4.46 -5.14
N ILE A 50 -19.04 -5.60 -5.84
CA ILE A 50 -18.04 -6.62 -5.52
C ILE A 50 -16.62 -6.06 -5.63
N LEU A 51 -16.31 -5.34 -6.71
CA LEU A 51 -14.98 -4.77 -6.95
C LEU A 51 -14.61 -3.70 -5.91
N ILE A 52 -15.55 -2.80 -5.57
CA ILE A 52 -15.30 -1.80 -4.52
C ILE A 52 -15.09 -2.48 -3.16
N SER A 53 -15.90 -3.50 -2.83
CA SER A 53 -15.76 -4.23 -1.56
C SER A 53 -14.38 -4.89 -1.45
N LYS A 54 -13.91 -5.56 -2.51
CA LYS A 54 -12.56 -6.15 -2.54
C LYS A 54 -11.45 -5.13 -2.33
N ALA A 55 -11.59 -3.92 -2.88
CA ALA A 55 -10.62 -2.85 -2.64
C ALA A 55 -10.65 -2.37 -1.18
N MET A 56 -11.84 -2.21 -0.59
CA MET A 56 -12.01 -1.82 0.82
C MET A 56 -11.46 -2.89 1.78
N ASP A 57 -11.62 -4.17 1.46
CA ASP A 57 -11.07 -5.28 2.26
C ASP A 57 -9.54 -5.20 2.31
N ILE A 58 -8.89 -4.95 1.17
CA ILE A 58 -7.43 -4.76 1.12
C ILE A 58 -6.99 -3.54 1.93
N ILE A 59 -7.69 -2.41 1.82
CA ILE A 59 -7.36 -1.20 2.59
C ILE A 59 -7.51 -1.48 4.09
N SER A 60 -8.53 -2.24 4.49
CA SER A 60 -8.75 -2.60 5.89
C SER A 60 -7.68 -3.55 6.42
N GLU A 61 -7.19 -4.47 5.59
CA GLU A 61 -6.06 -5.34 5.95
C GLU A 61 -4.75 -4.53 6.10
N LEU A 62 -4.49 -3.59 5.18
CA LEU A 62 -3.36 -2.66 5.29
C LEU A 62 -3.42 -1.85 6.59
N ASP A 63 -4.61 -1.37 6.96
CA ASP A 63 -4.85 -0.65 8.21
C ASP A 63 -4.62 -1.55 9.44
N ALA A 64 -5.18 -2.76 9.45
CA ALA A 64 -4.99 -3.73 10.52
C ALA A 64 -3.51 -4.17 10.69
N SER A 65 -2.73 -4.11 9.61
CA SER A 65 -1.29 -4.42 9.63
C SER A 65 -0.43 -3.30 10.24
N LEU A 66 -0.98 -2.10 10.47
CA LEU A 66 -0.27 -1.02 11.12
C LEU A 66 0.07 -1.44 12.56
N ASN A 67 1.37 -1.53 12.86
CA ASN A 67 1.82 -1.78 14.23
C ASN A 67 1.57 -0.52 15.08
N THR A 68 0.41 -0.45 15.74
CA THR A 68 -0.01 0.69 16.56
C THR A 68 0.94 0.99 17.74
N GLN A 69 1.70 0.00 18.23
CA GLN A 69 2.70 0.23 19.28
C GLN A 69 4.01 0.86 18.77
N LYS A 70 4.38 0.63 17.50
CA LYS A 70 5.61 1.17 16.90
C LYS A 70 5.38 2.34 15.95
N GLY A 71 4.15 2.52 15.46
CA GLY A 71 3.81 3.48 14.42
C GLY A 71 3.74 4.93 14.88
N GLY A 72 3.51 5.18 16.17
CA GLY A 72 3.36 6.53 16.72
C GLY A 72 2.40 7.40 15.88
N GLU A 73 2.73 8.68 15.73
CA GLU A 73 1.93 9.64 14.96
C GLU A 73 1.76 9.24 13.47
N LEU A 74 2.77 8.60 12.88
CA LEU A 74 2.72 8.16 11.48
C LEU A 74 1.67 7.06 11.29
N GLY A 75 1.59 6.10 12.23
CA GLY A 75 0.57 5.06 12.25
C GLY A 75 -0.83 5.65 12.32
N ASP A 76 -1.05 6.60 13.23
CA ASP A 76 -2.35 7.27 13.39
C ASP A 76 -2.77 8.06 12.14
N ASN A 77 -1.81 8.71 11.47
CA ASN A 77 -2.09 9.45 10.25
C ASN A 77 -2.43 8.51 9.08
N LEU A 78 -1.75 7.37 8.96
CA LEU A 78 -2.10 6.35 7.97
C LEU A 78 -3.47 5.74 8.24
N HIS A 79 -3.79 5.42 9.50
CA HIS A 79 -5.11 4.92 9.90
C HIS A 79 -6.23 5.88 9.47
N LYS A 80 -6.09 7.17 9.78
CA LYS A 80 -7.05 8.21 9.36
C LYS A 80 -7.20 8.29 7.84
N LEU A 81 -6.09 8.15 7.10
CA LEU A 81 -6.10 8.20 5.64
C LEU A 81 -6.80 6.97 5.05
N TYR A 82 -6.57 5.77 5.57
CA TYR A 82 -7.28 4.56 5.16
C TYR A 82 -8.77 4.62 5.48
N PHE A 83 -9.14 5.10 6.67
CA PHE A 83 -10.52 5.35 7.05
C PHE A 83 -11.22 6.32 6.08
N TYR A 84 -10.53 7.40 5.70
CA TYR A 84 -11.01 8.34 4.71
C TYR A 84 -11.25 7.68 3.35
N CYS A 85 -10.29 6.89 2.86
CA CYS A 85 -10.42 6.14 1.61
C CYS A 85 -11.64 5.22 1.62
N ASN A 86 -11.82 4.41 2.67
CA ASN A 86 -12.98 3.52 2.80
C ASN A 86 -14.31 4.29 2.83
N THR A 87 -14.35 5.44 3.51
CA THR A 87 -15.54 6.31 3.54
C THR A 87 -15.87 6.85 2.15
N ARG A 88 -14.86 7.29 1.38
CA ARG A 88 -15.03 7.75 -0.01
C ARG A 88 -15.49 6.64 -0.94
N LEU A 89 -14.94 5.43 -0.81
CA LEU A 89 -15.34 4.27 -1.60
C LEU A 89 -16.78 3.84 -1.32
N LEU A 90 -17.21 3.88 -0.05
CA LEU A 90 -18.60 3.63 0.30
C LEU A 90 -19.54 4.66 -0.35
N GLN A 91 -19.18 5.95 -0.28
CA GLN A 91 -19.95 7.01 -0.95
C GLN A 91 -20.00 6.82 -2.47
N ALA A 92 -18.86 6.49 -3.10
CA ALA A 92 -18.78 6.19 -4.52
C ALA A 92 -19.68 5.01 -4.91
N ASN A 93 -19.71 3.98 -4.07
CA ASN A 93 -20.52 2.78 -4.28
C ASN A 93 -22.03 3.10 -4.24
N LEU A 94 -22.46 3.88 -3.26
CA LEU A 94 -23.86 4.26 -3.06
C LEU A 94 -24.36 5.26 -4.12
N LYS A 95 -23.52 6.23 -4.50
CA LYS A 95 -23.89 7.33 -5.40
C LYS A 95 -23.51 7.10 -6.86
N LEU A 96 -22.82 5.99 -7.17
CA LEU A 96 -22.26 5.70 -8.49
C LEU A 96 -21.37 6.84 -9.00
N GLU A 97 -20.50 7.36 -8.14
CA GLU A 97 -19.68 8.55 -8.42
C GLU A 97 -18.21 8.18 -8.70
N PRO A 98 -17.77 8.08 -9.98
CA PRO A 98 -16.42 7.60 -10.31
C PRO A 98 -15.30 8.54 -9.87
N LYS A 99 -15.61 9.83 -9.68
CA LYS A 99 -14.62 10.84 -9.23
C LYS A 99 -14.11 10.54 -7.82
N LEU A 100 -14.96 10.03 -6.94
CA LEU A 100 -14.55 9.60 -5.60
C LEU A 100 -13.62 8.38 -5.65
N ILE A 101 -13.78 7.51 -6.66
CA ILE A 101 -12.84 6.41 -6.91
C ILE A 101 -11.49 6.95 -7.39
N ASP A 102 -11.48 7.94 -8.29
CA ASP A 102 -10.24 8.57 -8.79
C ASP A 102 -9.41 9.22 -7.69
N GLU A 103 -10.09 9.88 -6.75
CA GLU A 103 -9.46 10.46 -5.57
C GLU A 103 -8.73 9.39 -4.75
N VAL A 104 -9.42 8.29 -4.43
CA VAL A 104 -8.83 7.19 -3.65
C VAL A 104 -7.69 6.52 -4.43
N VAL A 105 -7.84 6.30 -5.73
CA VAL A 105 -6.76 5.75 -6.57
C VAL A 105 -5.51 6.63 -6.52
N THR A 106 -5.68 7.95 -6.52
CA THR A 106 -4.56 8.90 -6.44
C THR A 106 -3.83 8.78 -5.11
N ILE A 107 -4.57 8.71 -4.00
CA ILE A 107 -4.01 8.53 -2.66
C ILE A 107 -3.22 7.22 -2.57
N LEU A 108 -3.85 6.10 -2.95
CA LEU A 108 -3.22 4.79 -2.88
C LEU A 108 -2.00 4.68 -3.81
N ALA A 109 -2.03 5.33 -4.98
CA ALA A 109 -0.88 5.36 -5.89
C ALA A 109 0.31 6.12 -5.28
N GLY A 110 0.06 7.24 -4.59
CA GLY A 110 1.10 7.97 -3.85
C GLY A 110 1.73 7.12 -2.74
N LEU A 111 0.90 6.46 -1.94
CA LEU A 111 1.38 5.55 -0.88
C LEU A 111 2.18 4.38 -1.47
N LYS A 112 1.69 3.75 -2.53
CA LYS A 112 2.39 2.66 -3.23
C LYS A 112 3.79 3.09 -3.65
N SER A 113 3.92 4.26 -4.28
CA SER A 113 5.20 4.79 -4.74
C SER A 113 6.15 5.05 -3.57
N ALA A 114 5.67 5.67 -2.48
CA ALA A 114 6.48 5.92 -1.29
C ALA A 114 7.00 4.62 -0.65
N PHE A 115 6.14 3.60 -0.51
CA PHE A 115 6.56 2.29 0.01
C PHE A 115 7.53 1.55 -0.93
N ALA A 116 7.33 1.65 -2.25
CA ALA A 116 8.25 1.07 -3.22
C ALA A 116 9.65 1.71 -3.16
N GLU A 117 9.73 3.02 -2.97
CA GLU A 117 10.99 3.74 -2.81
C GLU A 117 11.74 3.29 -1.55
N ILE A 118 11.04 3.18 -0.41
CA ILE A 118 11.61 2.68 0.85
C ILE A 118 12.20 1.27 0.70
N ASN A 119 11.55 0.39 -0.07
CA ASN A 119 12.03 -0.98 -0.28
C ASN A 119 13.26 -1.08 -1.20
N GLN A 120 13.44 -0.09 -2.07
CA GLN A 120 14.54 -0.01 -3.04
C GLN A 120 15.75 0.76 -2.51
N ALA A 121 15.53 1.68 -1.56
CA ALA A 121 16.62 2.40 -0.91
C ALA A 121 17.54 1.39 -0.18
N PRO A 122 18.85 1.34 -0.50
CA PRO A 122 19.78 0.64 0.37
C PRO A 122 19.69 1.31 1.75
N ILE A 123 19.65 0.52 2.82
CA ILE A 123 19.75 1.01 4.19
C ILE A 123 21.08 1.77 4.25
N SER A 124 21.04 3.09 4.06
CA SER A 124 22.24 3.89 4.10
C SER A 124 22.74 3.80 5.52
N SER A 125 23.93 3.22 5.67
CA SER A 125 24.68 3.09 6.91
C SER A 125 25.04 4.48 7.43
N THR A 126 24.08 5.18 8.04
CA THR A 126 24.32 6.37 8.84
C THR A 126 24.69 5.92 10.25
N MET A 127 25.92 5.45 10.39
CA MET A 127 26.79 5.62 11.55
C MET A 127 28.11 4.91 11.23
N ASP A 128 29.03 5.63 10.60
CA ASP A 128 30.46 5.33 10.68
C ASP A 128 31.05 6.20 11.81
N PRO A 129 31.34 5.65 13.01
CA PRO A 129 32.00 6.38 14.09
C PRO A 129 33.45 6.76 13.76
N GLY A 130 34.02 6.28 12.65
CA GLY A 130 35.44 6.40 12.31
C GLY A 130 35.93 7.79 11.89
N ARG A 131 35.03 8.78 11.69
CA ARG A 131 35.43 10.13 11.26
C ARG A 131 35.71 11.14 12.38
N LEU A 132 35.57 10.78 13.66
CA LEU A 132 35.90 11.69 14.78
C LEU A 132 37.33 11.51 15.35
N ALA A 133 38.05 10.42 15.04
CA ALA A 133 39.36 10.14 15.64
C ALA A 133 40.58 10.71 14.86
N ALA A 134 40.37 11.41 13.75
CA ALA A 134 41.47 11.88 12.90
C ALA A 134 41.94 13.32 13.18
N HIS A 135 41.39 14.01 14.20
CA HIS A 135 41.74 15.40 14.48
C HIS A 135 42.47 15.66 15.82
N GLU A 136 42.78 14.63 16.63
CA GLU A 136 43.37 14.82 17.97
C GLU A 136 44.64 14.01 18.28
N SER A 137 45.42 13.55 17.29
CA SER A 137 46.75 13.02 17.60
C SER A 137 47.78 13.42 16.55
N MET A 138 48.91 13.94 17.04
CA MET A 138 50.16 14.32 16.34
C MET A 138 50.33 15.80 15.96
N ALA A 139 49.78 16.70 16.78
CA ALA A 139 50.57 17.85 17.23
C ALA A 139 51.44 17.39 18.40
N SER A 140 52.69 17.02 18.13
CA SER A 140 53.85 17.06 19.03
C SER A 140 55.11 16.82 18.22
#